data_AF-A0A372NGV4-F1
#
_entry.id   AF-A0A372NGV4-F1
#
_cell.length_a   1.000
_cell.length_b   1.000
_cell.length_c   1.000
_cell.angle_alpha   90.00
_cell.angle_beta   90.00
_cell.angle_gamma   90.00
#
_symmetry.space_group_name_H-M   'P 1'
#
loop_
_entity.id
_entity.type
_entity.pdbx_description
1 polymer ?
#
loop_
_entity_poly.entity_id
_entity_poly.type
_entity_poly.pdbx_seq_one_letter_code
_entity_poly.pdbx_strand_id
1 'polypeptide(L)'
;MARVTVEDCIDKVDNRFELVLLASHRARLISQGAAITIDRDNDKNPVVALREIADETLSPDDLKEDLIHSLQKHVEVDEPEPDPASLVADTASTTAAVDEDEDQPETITFDRMSEEELLAGIEGLVPPEKSDDY
;
A
#
# COMPACT_ATOMS: atom_id res chain seq x y z
N MET A 1 -41.08 -7.93 -16.56
CA MET A 1 -39.97 -7.74 -17.51
C MET A 1 -40.02 -6.31 -17.97
N ALA A 2 -39.39 -5.46 -17.18
CA ALA A 2 -39.31 -4.04 -17.45
C ALA A 2 -38.45 -3.81 -18.69
N ARG A 3 -38.87 -2.87 -19.54
CA ARG A 3 -38.09 -2.44 -20.70
C ARG A 3 -37.06 -1.43 -20.21
N VAL A 4 -35.87 -1.90 -19.81
CA VAL A 4 -34.72 -1.02 -19.55
C VAL A 4 -34.13 -0.58 -20.88
N THR A 5 -33.84 0.71 -21.03
CA THR A 5 -33.12 1.21 -22.20
C THR A 5 -31.67 1.44 -21.83
N VAL A 6 -30.77 1.31 -22.81
CA VAL A 6 -29.34 1.55 -22.60
C VAL A 6 -29.08 3.04 -22.31
N GLU A 7 -29.98 3.91 -22.77
CA GLU A 7 -29.95 5.36 -22.55
C GLU A 7 -29.99 5.69 -21.06
N ASP A 8 -30.82 4.99 -20.27
CA ASP A 8 -30.93 5.19 -18.82
C ASP A 8 -29.62 4.93 -18.06
N CYS A 9 -28.73 4.11 -18.62
CA CYS A 9 -27.46 3.71 -18.02
C CYS A 9 -26.26 4.52 -18.54
N ILE A 10 -26.32 5.03 -19.78
CA ILE A 10 -25.20 5.75 -20.40
C ILE A 10 -24.93 7.08 -19.69
N ASP A 11 -25.96 7.73 -19.15
CA ASP A 11 -25.79 8.98 -18.37
C ASP A 11 -24.99 8.78 -17.07
N LYS A 12 -24.82 7.54 -16.61
CA LYS A 12 -24.08 7.17 -15.39
C LYS A 12 -22.73 6.56 -15.70
N VAL A 13 -22.62 5.85 -16.83
CA VAL A 13 -21.38 5.23 -17.30
C VAL A 13 -21.22 5.55 -18.79
N ASP A 14 -20.36 6.53 -19.08
CA ASP A 14 -20.13 7.03 -20.43
C ASP A 14 -19.69 5.94 -21.41
N ASN A 15 -18.87 5.00 -20.91
CA ASN A 15 -18.34 3.90 -21.71
C ASN A 15 -19.28 2.69 -21.72
N ARG A 16 -19.89 2.43 -22.89
CA ARG A 16 -20.80 1.30 -23.10
C ARG A 16 -20.15 -0.08 -22.83
N PHE A 17 -18.85 -0.24 -23.08
CA PHE A 17 -18.16 -1.50 -22.77
C PHE A 17 -17.94 -1.67 -21.27
N GLU A 18 -17.63 -0.58 -20.57
CA GLU A 18 -17.50 -0.57 -19.11
C GLU A 18 -18.84 -0.87 -18.44
N LEU A 19 -19.93 -0.27 -18.92
CA LEU A 19 -21.28 -0.57 -18.46
C LEU A 19 -21.59 -2.08 -18.55
N VAL A 20 -21.26 -2.71 -19.67
CA VAL A 20 -21.46 -4.16 -19.85
C VAL A 20 -20.62 -4.96 -18.86
N LEU A 21 -19.38 -4.53 -18.61
CA LEU A 21 -18.47 -5.21 -17.67
C LEU A 21 -18.99 -5.12 -16.23
N LEU A 22 -19.35 -3.91 -15.77
CA LEU A 22 -19.88 -3.66 -14.43
C LEU A 22 -21.22 -4.37 -14.21
N ALA A 23 -22.15 -4.27 -15.16
CA ALA A 23 -23.45 -4.94 -15.08
C ALA A 23 -23.29 -6.48 -15.06
N SER A 24 -22.33 -7.03 -15.81
CA SER A 24 -22.02 -8.46 -15.79
C SER A 24 -21.44 -8.91 -14.46
N HIS A 25 -20.53 -8.13 -13.88
CA HIS A 25 -19.97 -8.38 -12.55
C HIS A 25 -21.07 -8.38 -11.50
N ARG A 26 -21.89 -7.33 -11.47
CA ARG A 26 -23.01 -7.21 -10.54
C ARG A 26 -24.03 -8.34 -10.70
N ALA A 27 -24.41 -8.70 -11.92
CA ALA A 27 -25.31 -9.82 -12.17
C ALA A 27 -24.76 -11.15 -11.63
N ARG A 28 -23.44 -11.35 -11.69
CA ARG A 28 -22.79 -12.53 -11.11
C ARG A 28 -22.87 -12.53 -9.58
N LEU A 29 -22.66 -11.39 -8.91
CA LEU A 29 -22.83 -11.25 -7.46
C LEU A 29 -24.26 -11.60 -7.04
N ILE A 30 -25.27 -11.07 -7.75
CA ILE A 30 -26.69 -11.41 -7.49
C ILE A 30 -26.91 -12.91 -7.69
N SER A 31 -26.28 -13.52 -8.69
CA SER A 31 -26.37 -14.97 -8.93
C SER A 31 -25.73 -15.80 -7.82
N GLN A 32 -24.76 -15.24 -7.10
CA GLN A 32 -24.11 -15.85 -5.94
C GLN A 32 -24.88 -15.59 -4.63
N GLY A 33 -25.99 -14.85 -4.68
CA GLY A 33 -26.84 -14.57 -3.53
C GLY A 33 -26.66 -13.18 -2.91
N ALA A 34 -25.95 -12.26 -3.57
CA ALA A 34 -25.89 -10.87 -3.13
C ALA A 34 -27.30 -10.26 -3.09
N ALA A 35 -27.57 -9.45 -2.06
CA ALA A 35 -28.84 -8.76 -1.91
C ALA A 35 -29.04 -7.72 -3.03
N ILE A 36 -30.27 -7.65 -3.53
CA ILE A 36 -30.70 -6.64 -4.51
C ILE A 36 -31.25 -5.41 -3.78
N THR A 37 -31.01 -4.22 -4.33
CA THR A 37 -31.46 -2.94 -3.76
C THR A 37 -32.81 -2.50 -4.31
N ILE A 38 -33.25 -3.10 -5.42
CA ILE A 38 -34.51 -2.81 -6.11
C ILE A 38 -35.45 -4.01 -6.10
N ASP A 39 -36.75 -3.75 -6.30
CA ASP A 39 -37.75 -4.81 -6.42
C ASP A 39 -37.60 -5.60 -7.73
N ARG A 40 -37.79 -6.92 -7.61
CA ARG A 40 -37.57 -7.86 -8.70
C ARG A 40 -38.85 -8.04 -9.51
N ASP A 41 -39.02 -7.24 -10.56
CA ASP A 41 -40.16 -7.31 -11.50
C ASP A 41 -40.05 -8.50 -12.50
N ASN A 42 -39.87 -9.71 -11.96
CA ASN A 42 -39.62 -10.94 -12.72
C ASN A 42 -38.42 -10.81 -13.69
N ASP A 43 -37.51 -9.89 -13.39
CA ASP A 43 -36.34 -9.59 -14.18
C ASP A 43 -35.20 -10.58 -13.89
N LYS A 44 -34.40 -10.85 -14.94
CA LYS A 44 -33.18 -11.66 -14.82
C LYS A 44 -32.07 -10.82 -14.20
N ASN A 45 -31.08 -11.48 -13.57
CA ASN A 45 -29.97 -10.80 -12.87
C ASN A 45 -29.27 -9.70 -13.70
N PRO A 46 -29.02 -9.86 -15.02
CA PRO A 46 -28.44 -8.77 -15.82
C PRO A 46 -29.35 -7.54 -15.94
N VAL A 47 -30.66 -7.73 -16.04
CA VAL A 47 -31.63 -6.62 -16.14
C VAL A 47 -31.78 -5.92 -14.79
N VAL A 48 -31.80 -6.69 -13.70
CA VAL A 48 -31.78 -6.14 -12.33
C VAL A 48 -30.53 -5.29 -12.11
N ALA A 49 -29.35 -5.78 -12.49
CA ALA A 49 -28.10 -5.03 -12.36
C ALA A 49 -28.11 -3.71 -13.15
N LEU A 50 -28.61 -3.72 -14.39
CA LEU A 50 -28.74 -2.48 -15.19
C LEU A 50 -29.71 -1.49 -14.56
N ARG A 51 -30.81 -1.97 -13.96
CA ARG A 51 -31.76 -1.13 -13.23
C ARG A 51 -31.15 -0.56 -11.95
N GLU A 52 -30.37 -1.34 -11.19
CA GLU A 52 -29.69 -0.84 -9.99
C GLU A 52 -28.71 0.30 -10.32
N ILE A 53 -28.04 0.23 -11.49
CA ILE A 53 -27.17 1.29 -12.02
C ILE A 53 -27.98 2.50 -12.52
N ALA A 54 -29.07 2.26 -13.27
CA ALA A 54 -29.92 3.33 -13.80
C ALA A 54 -30.63 4.14 -12.70
N ASP A 55 -31.06 3.45 -11.63
CA ASP A 55 -31.73 4.03 -10.46
C ASP A 55 -30.73 4.59 -9.43
N GLU A 56 -29.42 4.55 -9.71
CA GLU A 56 -28.32 5.05 -8.86
C GLU A 56 -28.32 4.48 -7.43
N THR A 57 -28.94 3.31 -7.24
CA THR A 57 -28.93 2.60 -5.94
C THR A 57 -27.57 1.99 -5.62
N LEU A 58 -26.74 1.83 -6.65
CA LEU A 58 -25.33 1.44 -6.56
C LEU A 58 -24.53 2.40 -7.40
N SER A 59 -23.42 2.90 -6.85
CA SER A 59 -22.52 3.76 -7.62
C SER A 59 -21.71 2.89 -8.61
N PRO A 60 -21.51 3.34 -9.86
CA PRO A 60 -20.65 2.63 -10.81
C PRO A 60 -19.19 2.52 -10.34
N ASP A 61 -18.72 3.52 -9.59
CA ASP A 61 -17.36 3.58 -9.07
C ASP A 61 -17.14 2.50 -7.99
N ASP A 62 -18.09 2.31 -7.06
CA ASP A 62 -17.99 1.23 -6.07
C ASP A 62 -17.98 -0.15 -6.75
N LEU A 63 -18.84 -0.35 -7.76
CA LEU A 63 -18.87 -1.59 -8.54
C LEU A 63 -17.56 -1.86 -9.29
N LYS A 64 -16.86 -0.80 -9.68
CA LYS A 64 -15.56 -0.87 -10.34
C LYS A 64 -14.47 -1.25 -9.37
N GLU A 65 -14.41 -0.62 -8.20
CA GLU A 65 -13.45 -0.99 -7.16
C GLU A 65 -13.68 -2.43 -6.68
N ASP A 66 -14.94 -2.83 -6.47
CA ASP A 66 -15.31 -4.22 -6.15
C ASP A 66 -14.81 -5.20 -7.23
N LEU A 67 -14.99 -4.85 -8.51
CA LEU A 67 -14.51 -5.66 -9.62
C LEU A 67 -12.98 -5.75 -9.62
N ILE A 68 -12.27 -4.65 -9.41
CA ILE A 68 -10.81 -4.61 -9.32
C ILE A 68 -10.33 -5.53 -8.20
N HIS A 69 -10.89 -5.38 -6.99
CA HIS A 69 -10.58 -6.22 -5.85
C HIS A 69 -10.86 -7.70 -6.10
N SER A 70 -11.94 -8.03 -6.81
CA SER A 70 -12.26 -9.42 -7.17
C SER A 70 -11.20 -10.09 -8.07
N LEU A 71 -10.43 -9.29 -8.82
CA LEU A 71 -9.42 -9.75 -9.76
C LEU A 71 -7.99 -9.68 -9.19
N GLN A 72 -7.76 -8.84 -8.18
CA GLN A 72 -6.48 -8.71 -7.47
C GLN A 72 -6.26 -9.90 -6.51
N LYS A 73 -5.64 -10.98 -7.01
CA LYS A 73 -5.35 -12.18 -6.20
C LYS A 73 -4.16 -12.03 -5.26
N HIS A 74 -3.21 -11.17 -5.59
CA HIS A 74 -2.03 -10.90 -4.77
C HIS A 74 -1.93 -9.38 -4.58
N VAL A 75 -2.09 -8.95 -3.34
CA VAL A 75 -1.81 -7.59 -2.90
C VAL A 75 -0.49 -7.67 -2.15
N GLU A 76 0.54 -7.01 -2.68
CA GLU A 76 1.82 -6.91 -1.97
C GLU A 76 1.55 -6.10 -0.70
N VAL A 77 1.63 -6.76 0.45
CA VAL A 77 1.56 -6.09 1.75
C VAL A 77 2.87 -5.34 1.88
N ASP A 78 2.81 -4.01 1.80
CA ASP A 78 3.94 -3.14 2.10
C ASP A 78 4.32 -3.43 3.55
N GLU A 79 5.43 -4.15 3.76
CA GLU A 79 5.91 -4.41 5.11
C GLU A 79 6.24 -3.05 5.74
N PRO A 80 5.74 -2.78 6.96
CA PRO A 80 6.10 -1.54 7.62
C PRO A 80 7.62 -1.52 7.76
N GLU A 81 8.25 -0.49 7.17
CA GLU A 81 9.69 -0.28 7.30
C GLU A 81 10.03 -0.33 8.80
N PRO A 82 10.95 -1.22 9.22
CA PRO A 82 11.22 -1.39 10.63
C PRO A 82 11.70 -0.06 11.21
N ASP A 83 11.00 0.40 12.26
CA ASP A 83 11.40 1.59 13.00
C ASP A 83 12.91 1.47 13.35
N PRO A 84 13.75 2.48 13.10
CA PRO A 84 15.18 2.43 13.43
C PRO A 84 15.44 1.98 14.88
N ALA A 85 14.51 2.25 15.81
CA ALA A 85 14.59 1.76 17.19
C ALA A 85 14.51 0.22 17.32
N SER A 86 13.80 -0.45 16.42
CA SER A 86 13.71 -1.92 16.38
C SER A 86 14.96 -2.56 15.78
N LEU A 87 15.57 -1.93 14.77
CA LEU A 87 16.79 -2.43 14.12
C LEU A 87 18.00 -2.40 15.08
N VAL A 88 18.07 -1.37 15.95
CA VAL A 88 19.16 -1.27 16.95
C VAL A 88 19.03 -2.30 18.07
N ALA A 89 17.82 -2.70 18.44
CA ALA A 89 17.59 -3.72 19.48
C ALA A 89 17.94 -5.15 18.98
N ASP A 90 17.67 -5.43 17.70
CA ASP A 90 18.00 -6.72 17.08
C ASP A 90 19.51 -6.90 16.88
N THR A 91 20.20 -5.80 16.53
CA THR A 91 21.67 -5.76 16.41
C THR A 91 22.36 -5.95 17.77
N ALA A 92 21.82 -5.36 18.84
CA ALA A 92 22.34 -5.55 20.20
C ALA A 92 22.21 -7.01 20.69
N SER A 93 21.15 -7.70 20.27
CA SER A 93 20.89 -9.10 20.61
C SER A 93 21.82 -10.08 19.87
N THR A 94 22.26 -9.73 18.65
CA THR A 94 23.23 -10.53 17.87
C THR A 94 24.67 -10.35 18.34
N THR A 95 25.03 -9.19 18.89
CA THR A 95 26.35 -8.95 19.49
C THR A 95 26.55 -9.61 20.86
N ALA A 96 25.48 -10.00 21.56
CA ALA A 96 25.57 -10.63 22.89
C ALA A 96 25.77 -12.16 22.84
N ALA A 97 25.78 -12.77 21.65
CA ALA A 97 25.92 -14.22 21.46
C ALA A 97 27.26 -14.65 20.84
N VAL A 98 28.19 -13.71 20.64
CA VAL A 98 29.58 -13.99 20.23
C VAL A 98 30.50 -13.76 21.43
N ASP A 99 30.56 -14.78 22.30
CA ASP A 99 31.60 -14.90 23.33
C ASP A 99 32.97 -15.18 22.66
N GLU A 100 33.92 -14.33 23.04
CA GLU A 100 35.33 -14.63 23.34
C GLU A 100 36.13 -15.52 22.37
N ASP A 101 36.70 -14.92 21.32
CA ASP A 101 37.99 -15.37 20.79
C ASP A 101 38.88 -14.13 20.55
N GLU A 102 39.90 -13.98 21.40
CA GLU A 102 41.04 -13.07 21.24
C GLU A 102 41.74 -13.37 19.91
N ASP A 103 41.63 -12.48 18.91
CA ASP A 103 42.61 -12.20 17.83
C ASP A 103 41.95 -11.83 16.50
N GLN A 104 41.32 -10.65 16.40
CA GLN A 104 41.07 -10.00 15.09
C GLN A 104 41.38 -8.49 15.14
N PRO A 105 41.98 -7.93 14.07
CA PRO A 105 42.53 -6.58 14.06
C PRO A 105 41.41 -5.53 14.14
N GLU A 106 41.72 -4.43 14.84
CA GLU A 106 40.83 -3.31 15.11
C GLU A 106 40.01 -2.88 13.88
N THR A 107 38.74 -3.25 13.87
CA THR A 107 37.74 -2.58 13.03
C THR A 107 37.40 -1.29 13.75
N ILE A 108 38.08 -0.20 13.37
CA ILE A 108 37.81 1.14 13.87
C ILE A 108 36.36 1.50 13.49
N THR A 109 35.46 1.35 14.45
CA THR A 109 34.07 1.80 14.33
C THR A 109 34.03 3.28 14.72
N PHE A 110 33.97 4.16 13.72
CA PHE A 110 34.05 5.62 13.87
C PHE A 110 32.90 6.27 14.66
N ASP A 111 31.95 5.51 15.21
CA ASP A 111 30.70 6.04 15.76
C ASP A 111 30.56 5.93 17.29
N ARG A 112 31.66 5.64 18.01
CA ARG A 112 31.68 5.64 19.49
C ARG A 112 32.99 6.14 20.10
N MET A 113 33.49 7.29 19.65
CA MET A 113 34.52 7.98 20.44
C MET A 113 33.82 8.73 21.58
N SER A 114 34.26 8.53 22.83
CA SER A 114 33.77 9.33 23.95
C SER A 114 34.19 10.79 23.76
N GLU A 115 33.42 11.73 24.32
CA GLU A 115 33.68 13.18 24.16
C GLU A 115 35.10 13.57 24.62
N GLU A 116 35.63 12.87 25.62
CA GLU A 116 37.00 13.00 26.12
C GLU A 116 38.07 12.54 25.11
N GLU A 117 37.80 11.50 24.32
CA GLU A 117 38.72 10.97 23.31
C GLU A 117 38.80 11.86 22.08
N LEU A 118 37.67 12.47 21.70
CA LEU A 118 37.60 13.51 20.68
C LEU A 118 38.34 14.79 21.12
N LEU A 119 38.18 15.20 22.39
CA LEU A 119 38.86 16.39 22.92
C LEU A 119 40.38 16.21 22.99
N ALA A 120 40.85 15.03 23.41
CA ALA A 120 42.28 14.70 23.44
C ALA A 120 42.91 14.67 22.02
N GLY A 121 42.17 14.17 21.03
CA GLY A 121 42.62 14.18 19.63
C GLY A 121 42.74 15.59 19.04
N ILE A 122 41.87 16.51 19.45
CA ILE A 122 41.89 17.91 19.00
C ILE A 122 43.00 18.71 19.72
N GLU A 123 43.28 18.42 20.99
CA GLU A 123 44.32 19.12 21.76
C GLU A 123 45.76 18.76 21.32
N GLY A 124 45.94 17.59 20.69
CA GLY A 124 47.20 17.17 20.07
C GLY A 124 47.49 17.76 18.69
N LEU A 125 46.51 18.39 18.04
CA LEU A 125 46.70 19.05 16.75
C LEU A 125 47.32 20.44 16.98
N VAL A 126 48.62 20.56 16.75
CA VAL A 126 49.30 21.85 16.61
C VAL A 126 48.59 22.65 15.51
N PRO A 127 47.99 23.82 15.81
CA PRO A 127 47.32 24.62 14.80
C PRO A 127 48.31 24.95 13.67
N PRO A 128 47.95 24.77 12.39
CA PRO A 128 48.81 25.16 11.29
C PRO A 128 49.06 26.68 11.38
N GLU A 129 50.32 27.08 11.25
CA GLU A 129 50.68 28.49 11.24
C GLU A 129 49.91 29.20 10.13
N LYS A 130 49.24 30.28 10.52
CA LYS A 130 48.46 31.13 9.63
C LYS A 130 49.39 31.67 8.55
N SER A 131 49.30 31.14 7.33
CA SER A 131 49.96 31.76 6.18
C SER A 131 49.20 33.06 5.88
N ASP A 132 49.70 34.17 6.42
CA ASP A 132 49.33 35.51 5.96
C ASP A 132 49.98 35.71 4.58
N ASP A 133 49.36 35.15 3.54
CA ASP A 133 49.59 35.58 2.15
C ASP A 133 48.27 36.12 1.58
N TYR A 134 48.39 37.36 1.12
CA TYR A 134 47.37 38.25 0.56
C TYR A 134 47.00 37.86 -0.88
#